data_AF-A0A0S7ENG6-F1
#
_entry.id   AF-A0A0S7ENG6-F1
#
_cell.length_a   1.000
_cell.length_b   1.000
_cell.length_c   1.000
_cell.angle_alpha   90.00
_cell.angle_beta   90.00
_cell.angle_gamma   90.00
#
_symmetry.space_group_name_H-M   'P 1'
#
loop_
_entity.id
_entity.type
_entity.pdbx_description
1 polymer ?
#
loop_
_entity_poly.entity_id
_entity_poly.type
_entity_poly.pdbx_seq_one_letter_code
_entity_poly.pdbx_strand_id
1 'polypeptide(L)'
;LVGMELKEKLQACMEQLGDVLFFHQNHSAEASHSSQVSHRMAYLGTAIFTIRLLQTILPPEKASENLPENAATAIFHLCLDSSLGSLLPSMQETAVAYLEQVDSEYHSLYRRVNRAAFWMG
;
A
#
# COMPACT_ATOMS: atom_id res chain seq x y z
N LEU A 1 9.84 -20.57 19.20
CA LEU A 1 8.68 -19.88 19.82
C LEU A 1 8.74 -18.37 19.55
N VAL A 2 9.79 -17.66 20.01
CA VAL A 2 9.92 -16.19 19.87
C VAL A 2 9.82 -15.67 18.42
N GLY A 3 10.45 -16.35 17.45
CA GLY A 3 10.41 -15.90 16.05
C GLY A 3 9.02 -15.98 15.40
N MET A 4 8.18 -16.95 15.80
CA MET A 4 6.80 -17.06 15.30
C MET A 4 5.92 -15.97 15.90
N GLU A 5 6.07 -15.71 17.20
CA GLU A 5 5.36 -14.63 17.87
C GLU A 5 5.72 -13.26 17.25
N LEU A 6 7.01 -13.01 16.99
CA LEU A 6 7.43 -11.79 16.32
C LEU A 6 6.80 -11.66 14.92
N LYS A 7 6.78 -12.75 14.14
CA LYS A 7 6.13 -12.77 12.83
C LYS A 7 4.65 -12.40 12.94
N GLU A 8 3.91 -13.03 13.85
CA GLU A 8 2.48 -12.75 14.06
C GLU A 8 2.23 -11.29 14.46
N LYS A 9 3.07 -10.72 15.33
CA LYS A 9 2.98 -9.31 15.71
C LYS A 9 3.26 -8.36 14.55
N LEU A 10 4.22 -8.69 13.69
CA LEU A 10 4.51 -7.90 12.49
C LEU A 10 3.35 -7.99 11.48
N GLN A 11 2.74 -9.16 11.32
CA GLN A 11 1.56 -9.33 10.46
C GLN A 11 0.37 -8.53 10.99
N ALA A 12 0.08 -8.60 12.29
CA ALA A 12 -0.96 -7.77 12.90
C ALA A 12 -0.67 -6.27 12.74
N CYS A 13 0.59 -5.84 12.86
CA CYS A 13 0.98 -4.46 12.62
C CYS A 13 0.74 -4.03 11.16
N MET A 14 1.09 -4.88 10.19
CA MET A 14 0.82 -4.62 8.77
C MET A 14 -0.69 -4.54 8.47
N GLU A 15 -1.50 -5.37 9.09
CA GLU A 15 -2.96 -5.33 8.98
C GLU A 15 -3.52 -3.99 9.48
N GLN A 16 -3.09 -3.56 10.68
CA GLN A 16 -3.49 -2.26 11.25
C GLN A 16 -3.04 -1.08 10.38
N LEU A 17 -1.86 -1.16 9.76
CA LEU A 17 -1.41 -0.13 8.81
C LEU A 17 -2.29 -0.08 7.56
N GLY A 18 -2.76 -1.23 7.08
CA GLY A 18 -3.76 -1.32 6.02
C GLY A 18 -5.07 -0.61 6.40
N ASP A 19 -5.57 -0.86 7.61
CA ASP A 19 -6.80 -0.22 8.10
C ASP A 19 -6.67 1.30 8.21
N VAL A 20 -5.53 1.80 8.70
CA VAL A 20 -5.24 3.24 8.79
C VAL A 20 -5.19 3.88 7.40
N LEU A 21 -4.56 3.21 6.43
CA LEU A 21 -4.54 3.67 5.04
C LEU A 21 -5.95 3.76 4.47
N PHE A 22 -6.77 2.73 4.66
CA PHE A 22 -8.15 2.70 4.19
C PHE A 22 -9.00 3.82 4.82
N PHE A 23 -8.80 4.07 6.12
CA PHE A 23 -9.49 5.14 6.84
C PHE A 23 -9.19 6.52 6.26
N HIS A 24 -7.92 6.84 6.00
CA HIS A 24 -7.56 8.15 5.44
C HIS A 24 -7.84 8.27 3.94
N GLN A 25 -7.85 7.15 3.20
CA GLN A 25 -8.21 7.13 1.78
C GLN A 25 -9.69 7.49 1.56
N ASN A 26 -10.60 6.92 2.35
CA ASN A 26 -12.04 7.09 2.19
C ASN A 26 -12.61 8.30 2.95
N HIS A 27 -11.82 9.35 3.19
CA HIS A 27 -12.31 10.52 3.91
C HIS A 27 -13.37 11.27 3.10
N SER A 28 -14.38 11.83 3.79
CA SER A 28 -15.51 12.49 3.14
C SER A 28 -15.08 13.75 2.38
N ALA A 29 -15.55 13.88 1.14
CA ALA A 29 -15.39 15.09 0.33
C ALA A 29 -16.13 16.31 0.93
N GLU A 30 -17.08 16.08 1.85
CA GLU A 30 -17.81 17.13 2.58
C GLU A 30 -17.03 17.67 3.78
N ALA A 31 -15.88 17.07 4.11
CA ALA A 31 -15.03 17.55 5.21
C ALA A 31 -14.43 18.92 4.89
N SER A 32 -14.09 19.68 5.94
CA SER A 32 -13.41 20.97 5.77
C SER A 32 -12.06 20.82 5.06
N HIS A 33 -11.61 21.86 4.35
CA HIS A 33 -10.33 21.82 3.63
C HIS A 33 -9.13 21.46 4.54
N SER A 34 -9.10 21.96 5.78
CA SER A 34 -8.05 21.60 6.75
C SER A 34 -8.08 20.14 7.16
N SER A 35 -9.27 19.55 7.27
CA SER A 35 -9.44 18.11 7.51
C SER A 35 -8.95 17.31 6.31
N GLN A 36 -9.33 17.67 5.09
CA GLN A 36 -8.87 16.99 3.85
C GLN A 36 -7.34 16.98 3.74
N VAL A 37 -6.69 18.12 3.97
CA VAL A 37 -5.21 18.20 3.98
C VAL A 37 -4.62 17.29 5.06
N SER A 38 -5.21 17.26 6.25
CA SER A 38 -4.73 16.41 7.35
C SER A 38 -4.87 14.93 7.04
N HIS A 39 -6.01 14.49 6.49
CA HIS A 39 -6.21 13.12 6.03
C HIS A 39 -5.23 12.77 4.91
N ARG A 40 -4.98 13.69 3.96
CA ARG A 40 -4.03 13.46 2.88
C ARG A 40 -2.60 13.29 3.38
N MET A 41 -2.17 14.14 4.32
CA MET A 41 -0.85 14.04 4.94
C MET A 41 -0.69 12.75 5.74
N ALA A 42 -1.70 12.36 6.52
CA ALA A 42 -1.69 11.11 7.26
C ALA A 42 -1.67 9.88 6.34
N TYR A 43 -2.42 9.93 5.23
CA TYR A 43 -2.41 8.88 4.20
C TYR A 43 -1.02 8.71 3.60
N LEU A 44 -0.42 9.80 3.09
CA LEU A 44 0.92 9.75 2.48
C LEU A 44 2.00 9.35 3.48
N GLY A 45 1.95 9.88 4.70
CA GLY A 45 2.91 9.52 5.76
C GLY A 45 2.82 8.04 6.12
N THR A 46 1.61 7.52 6.29
CA THR A 46 1.38 6.09 6.57
C THR A 46 1.82 5.23 5.39
N ALA A 47 1.51 5.64 4.16
CA ALA A 47 1.92 4.92 2.95
C ALA A 47 3.43 4.79 2.88
N ILE A 48 4.13 5.90 3.14
CA ILE A 48 5.59 5.94 3.10
C ILE A 48 6.18 5.01 4.14
N PHE A 49 5.67 5.11 5.37
CA PHE A 49 6.10 4.27 6.47
C PHE A 49 5.86 2.79 6.18
N THR A 50 4.67 2.41 5.72
CA THR A 50 4.30 1.02 5.41
C THR A 50 5.23 0.43 4.35
N ILE A 51 5.48 1.14 3.24
CA ILE A 51 6.37 0.65 2.18
C ILE A 51 7.80 0.48 2.71
N ARG A 52 8.31 1.43 3.50
CA ARG A 52 9.66 1.33 4.09
C ARG A 52 9.77 0.21 5.10
N LEU A 53 8.73 -0.02 5.91
CA LEU A 53 8.67 -1.13 6.83
C LEU A 53 8.76 -2.45 6.07
N LEU A 54 7.94 -2.63 5.02
CA LEU A 54 7.97 -3.82 4.17
C LEU A 54 9.36 -4.05 3.58
N GLN A 55 9.97 -3.04 2.96
CA GLN A 55 11.33 -3.13 2.41
C GLN A 55 12.37 -3.57 3.46
N THR A 56 12.15 -3.22 4.73
CA THR A 56 13.07 -3.52 5.82
C THR A 56 12.90 -4.94 6.34
N ILE A 57 11.67 -5.45 6.42
CA ILE A 57 11.37 -6.69 7.17
C ILE A 57 10.91 -7.85 6.30
N LEU A 58 10.41 -7.59 5.09
CA LEU A 58 9.74 -8.58 4.26
C LEU A 58 10.29 -8.55 2.83
N PRO A 59 11.11 -9.54 2.41
CA PRO A 59 11.49 -9.68 1.02
C PRO A 59 10.25 -9.81 0.11
N PRO A 60 10.22 -9.18 -1.07
CA PRO A 60 9.06 -9.25 -1.97
C PRO A 60 8.63 -10.68 -2.30
N GLU A 61 9.57 -11.60 -2.51
CA GLU A 61 9.30 -13.00 -2.89
C GLU A 61 8.57 -13.78 -1.78
N LYS A 62 8.51 -13.22 -0.57
CA LYS A 62 7.79 -13.76 0.58
C LYS A 62 6.47 -13.07 0.85
N ALA A 63 6.06 -12.10 0.03
CA ALA A 63 4.86 -11.31 0.24
C ALA A 63 3.57 -12.17 0.20
N SER A 64 3.45 -13.11 -0.74
CA SER A 64 2.26 -13.96 -0.85
C SER A 64 1.94 -14.76 0.42
N GLU A 65 2.96 -15.22 1.13
CA GLU A 65 2.81 -16.04 2.35
C GLU A 65 2.66 -15.20 3.62
N ASN A 66 3.07 -13.92 3.60
CA ASN A 66 3.28 -13.15 4.83
C ASN A 66 2.56 -11.80 4.87
N LEU A 67 2.17 -11.24 3.73
CA LEU A 67 1.46 -9.98 3.68
C LEU A 67 -0.04 -10.20 3.93
N PRO A 68 -0.64 -9.55 4.94
CA PRO A 68 -2.08 -9.62 5.16
C PRO A 68 -2.89 -9.06 3.99
N GLU A 69 -4.08 -9.60 3.75
CA GLU A 69 -4.97 -9.20 2.65
C GLU A 69 -5.33 -7.69 2.69
N ASN A 70 -5.64 -7.17 3.88
CA ASN A 70 -5.96 -5.74 4.07
C ASN A 70 -4.76 -4.86 3.69
N ALA A 71 -3.55 -5.28 4.06
CA ALA A 71 -2.32 -4.56 3.71
C ALA A 71 -2.07 -4.62 2.20
N ALA A 72 -2.25 -5.79 1.57
CA ALA A 72 -2.13 -5.93 0.11
C ALA A 72 -3.14 -5.03 -0.63
N THR A 73 -4.39 -5.00 -0.18
CA THR A 73 -5.44 -4.14 -0.75
C THR A 73 -5.10 -2.66 -0.60
N ALA A 74 -4.59 -2.25 0.57
CA ALA A 74 -4.13 -0.88 0.78
C ALA A 74 -2.97 -0.51 -0.15
N ILE A 75 -2.00 -1.41 -0.36
CA ILE A 75 -0.88 -1.21 -1.29
C ILE A 75 -1.37 -1.13 -2.75
N PHE A 76 -2.39 -1.92 -3.12
CA PHE A 76 -3.05 -1.80 -4.41
C PHE A 76 -3.61 -0.40 -4.64
N HIS A 77 -4.33 0.14 -3.66
CA HIS A 77 -4.81 1.52 -3.74
C HIS A 77 -3.70 2.55 -3.80
N LEU A 78 -2.58 2.34 -3.08
CA LEU A 78 -1.41 3.22 -3.20
C LEU A 78 -0.84 3.24 -4.61
N CYS A 79 -0.81 2.10 -5.30
CA CYS A 79 -0.33 2.04 -6.68
C CYS A 79 -1.21 2.84 -7.64
N LEU A 80 -2.51 2.99 -7.33
CA LEU A 80 -3.45 3.77 -8.12
C LEU A 80 -3.46 5.27 -7.77
N ASP A 81 -2.79 5.68 -6.69
CA ASP A 81 -2.69 7.10 -6.31
C ASP A 81 -1.69 7.83 -7.22
N SER A 82 -2.22 8.64 -8.13
CA SER A 82 -1.42 9.40 -9.11
C SER A 82 -0.44 10.38 -8.46
N SER A 83 -0.79 10.96 -7.31
CA SER A 83 0.12 11.89 -6.62
C SER A 83 1.34 11.15 -6.07
N LEU A 84 1.15 9.92 -5.58
CA LEU A 84 2.24 9.12 -5.03
C LEU A 84 3.22 8.74 -6.14
N GLY A 85 2.70 8.33 -7.30
CA GLY A 85 3.54 8.02 -8.46
C GLY A 85 4.33 9.24 -8.95
N SER A 86 3.74 10.43 -8.93
CA SER A 86 4.43 11.66 -9.30
C SER A 86 5.48 12.12 -8.29
N LEU A 87 5.20 11.96 -6.98
CA LEU A 87 6.05 12.47 -5.91
C LEU A 87 7.16 11.48 -5.53
N LEU A 88 6.86 10.17 -5.56
CA LEU A 88 7.69 9.10 -5.03
C LEU A 88 7.67 7.87 -5.96
N PRO A 89 8.15 7.99 -7.21
CA PRO A 89 8.07 6.92 -8.21
C PRO A 89 8.74 5.62 -7.76
N SER A 90 9.90 5.69 -7.10
CA SER A 90 10.59 4.49 -6.57
C SER A 90 9.80 3.75 -5.49
N MET A 91 8.95 4.45 -4.75
CA MET A 91 8.07 3.83 -3.75
C MET A 91 6.86 3.18 -4.41
N GLN A 92 6.33 3.79 -5.46
CA GLN A 92 5.29 3.17 -6.27
C GLN A 92 5.82 1.88 -6.93
N GLU A 93 7.02 1.90 -7.51
CA GLU A 93 7.68 0.70 -8.06
C GLU A 93 7.87 -0.40 -7.01
N THR A 94 8.25 -0.02 -5.79
CA THR A 94 8.36 -0.98 -4.68
C THR A 94 7.00 -1.58 -4.34
N ALA A 95 5.96 -0.75 -4.22
CA ALA A 95 4.60 -1.21 -3.97
C ALA A 95 4.10 -2.18 -5.04
N VAL A 96 4.40 -1.88 -6.31
CA VAL A 96 4.14 -2.78 -7.45
C VAL A 96 4.79 -4.14 -7.23
N ALA A 97 6.08 -4.16 -6.89
CA ALA A 97 6.83 -5.41 -6.70
C ALA A 97 6.22 -6.31 -5.61
N TYR A 98 5.71 -5.75 -4.51
CA TYR A 98 4.99 -6.53 -3.49
C TYR A 98 3.67 -7.12 -4.03
N LEU A 99 2.89 -6.34 -4.77
CA LEU A 99 1.63 -6.81 -5.34
C LEU A 99 1.81 -7.90 -6.38
N GLU A 100 2.85 -7.79 -7.22
CA GLU A 100 3.18 -8.80 -8.22
C GLU A 100 3.43 -10.19 -7.60
N GLN A 101 3.92 -10.21 -6.36
CA GLN A 101 4.22 -11.44 -5.62
C GLN A 101 2.98 -12.01 -4.92
N VAL A 102 2.09 -11.16 -4.42
CA VAL A 102 0.83 -11.57 -3.79
C VAL A 102 -0.17 -12.08 -4.82
N ASP A 103 -0.16 -11.51 -6.02
CA ASP A 103 -1.21 -11.71 -7.01
C ASP A 103 -0.67 -12.15 -8.38
N SER A 104 -0.23 -13.42 -8.44
CA SER A 104 0.29 -14.03 -9.67
C SER A 104 -0.80 -14.33 -10.73
N GLU A 105 -2.07 -14.46 -10.33
CA GLU A 105 -3.19 -14.73 -11.27
C GLU A 105 -3.84 -13.44 -11.82
N TYR A 106 -3.96 -12.35 -11.04
CA TYR A 106 -4.50 -11.07 -11.53
C TYR A 106 -3.42 -10.12 -12.09
N HIS A 107 -2.19 -10.59 -12.22
CA HIS A 107 -1.05 -9.91 -12.85
C HIS A 107 -1.40 -9.25 -14.21
N SER A 108 -2.39 -9.83 -14.94
CA SER A 108 -2.92 -9.28 -16.19
C SER A 108 -3.87 -8.07 -16.03
N LEU A 109 -4.64 -8.01 -14.94
CA LEU A 109 -5.56 -6.91 -14.62
C LEU A 109 -4.79 -5.71 -14.08
N TYR A 110 -3.82 -5.93 -13.19
CA TYR A 110 -2.93 -4.88 -12.66
C TYR A 110 -2.19 -4.14 -13.78
N ARG A 111 -1.53 -4.88 -14.69
CA ARG A 111 -0.80 -4.30 -15.83
C ARG A 111 -1.72 -3.56 -16.82
N ARG A 112 -2.98 -3.96 -16.95
CA ARG A 112 -3.95 -3.28 -17.84
C ARG A 112 -4.46 -1.98 -17.24
N VAL A 113 -4.76 -1.95 -15.95
CA VAL A 113 -5.25 -0.76 -15.26
C VAL A 113 -4.14 0.28 -15.10
N ASN A 114 -2.93 -0.14 -14.71
CA ASN A 114 -1.80 0.79 -14.56
C ASN A 114 -1.37 1.42 -15.89
N ARG A 115 -1.38 0.64 -16.99
CA ARG A 115 -1.21 1.22 -18.34
C ARG A 115 -2.33 2.18 -18.68
N ALA A 116 -3.60 1.80 -18.49
CA ALA A 116 -4.72 2.68 -18.81
C ALA A 116 -4.64 4.02 -18.06
N ALA A 117 -4.24 4.02 -16.79
CA ALA A 117 -4.02 5.23 -16.01
C ALA A 117 -2.86 6.08 -16.54
N PHE A 118 -1.77 5.46 -16.99
CA PHE A 118 -0.62 6.15 -17.58
C PHE A 118 -0.91 6.78 -18.96
N TRP A 119 -1.84 6.20 -19.74
CA TRP A 119 -2.22 6.71 -21.06
C TRP A 119 -3.31 7.80 -21.03
N MET A 120 -3.91 8.09 -19.86
CA MET A 120 -4.97 9.08 -19.69
C MET A 120 -4.51 10.37 -18.98
N GLY A 121 -3.21 10.50 -18.69
CA GLY A 121 -2.58 11.70 -18.12
C GLY A 121 -1.96 12.62 -19.17
#